data_AF-A0A3D0QJA1-F1
#
_entry.id   AF-A0A3D0QJA1-F1
#
_cell.length_a   1.000
_cell.length_b   1.000
_cell.length_c   1.000
_cell.angle_alpha   90.00
_cell.angle_beta   90.00
_cell.angle_gamma   90.00
#
_symmetry.space_group_name_H-M   'P 1'
#
loop_
_entity.id
_entity.type
_entity.pdbx_description
1 polymer ?
#
loop_
_entity_poly.entity_id
_entity_poly.type
_entity_poly.pdbx_seq_one_letter_code
_entity_poly.pdbx_strand_id
1 'polypeptide(L)' 'YYDEVLSFIRDAESILIFGPGEAKLELRKRLEHMRLHGHIVGFETVDKMTDNQVVAKVRQRFLK' A
#
# COMPACT_ATOMS: atom_id res chain seq x y z
N TYR A 1 -13.79 -4.21 -6.15
CA TYR A 1 -13.14 -3.53 -5.01
C TYR A 1 -11.67 -3.24 -5.30
N TYR A 2 -10.75 -4.22 -5.31
CA TYR A 2 -9.34 -3.88 -5.56
C TYR A 2 -9.06 -3.29 -6.94
N ASP A 3 -9.76 -3.71 -7.99
CA ASP A 3 -9.54 -3.16 -9.34
C ASP A 3 -9.90 -1.65 -9.42
N GLU A 4 -10.88 -1.23 -8.63
CA GLU A 4 -11.23 0.18 -8.47
C GLU A 4 -10.11 0.94 -7.72
N VAL A 5 -9.61 0.40 -6.61
CA VAL A 5 -8.44 0.97 -5.89
C VAL A 5 -7.23 1.08 -6.82
N LEU A 6 -6.97 0.03 -7.61
CA LEU A 6 -5.85 -0.01 -8.57
C LEU A 6 -6.00 1.03 -9.67
N SER A 7 -7.24 1.34 -10.09
CA SER A 7 -7.50 2.41 -11.06
C SER A 7 -7.06 3.79 -10.57
N PHE A 8 -7.13 4.04 -9.26
CA PHE A 8 -6.70 5.30 -8.64
C PHE A 8 -5.19 5.40 -8.40
N ILE A 9 -4.49 4.28 -8.29
CA ILE A 9 -3.05 4.26 -7.93
C ILE A 9 -2.13 3.83 -9.07
N ARG A 10 -2.67 3.65 -10.28
CA ARG A 10 -1.92 3.18 -11.45
C ARG A 10 -0.75 4.09 -11.84
N ASP A 11 -0.88 5.40 -11.59
CA ASP A 11 0.10 6.42 -11.94
C ASP A 11 0.95 6.83 -10.72
N ALA A 12 0.85 6.09 -9.60
CA ALA A 12 1.61 6.37 -8.40
C ALA A 12 3.09 6.03 -8.61
N GLU A 13 3.97 7.00 -8.37
CA GLU A 13 5.42 6.80 -8.43
C GLU A 13 5.93 5.88 -7.32
N SER A 14 5.21 5.81 -6.19
CA SER A 14 5.55 5.01 -5.03
C SER A 14 4.31 4.54 -4.27
N ILE A 15 4.31 3.29 -3.83
CA ILE A 15 3.20 2.60 -3.17
C ILE A 15 3.71 2.01 -1.85
N LEU A 16 3.08 2.38 -0.74
CA LEU A 16 3.31 1.78 0.57
C LEU A 16 2.10 0.91 0.93
N ILE A 17 2.31 -0.36 1.22
CA ILE A 17 1.25 -1.30 1.60
C ILE A 17 1.45 -1.71 3.06
N PHE A 18 0.44 -1.47 3.90
CA PHE A 18 0.41 -1.95 5.28
C PHE A 18 -1.01 -2.31 5.70
N GLY A 19 -1.12 -3.22 6.68
CA GLY A 19 -2.38 -3.54 7.35
C GLY A 19 -2.38 -4.92 8.00
N PRO A 20 -3.41 -5.21 8.81
CA PRO A 20 -3.59 -6.54 9.38
C PRO A 20 -4.10 -7.53 8.33
N GLY A 21 -3.70 -8.79 8.46
CA GLY A 21 -4.25 -9.90 7.67
C GLY A 21 -3.79 -9.99 6.21
N GLU A 22 -4.58 -10.72 5.41
CA GLU A 22 -4.22 -11.19 4.07
C GLU A 22 -4.54 -10.22 2.95
N ALA A 23 -5.40 -9.22 3.19
CA ALA A 23 -5.82 -8.24 2.17
C ALA A 23 -4.64 -7.55 1.48
N LYS A 24 -3.60 -7.20 2.23
CA LYS A 24 -2.34 -6.65 1.68
C LYS A 24 -1.60 -7.62 0.75
N LEU A 25 -1.65 -8.93 1.03
CA LEU A 25 -1.01 -9.97 0.20
C LEU A 25 -1.74 -10.07 -1.13
N GLU A 26 -3.08 -10.05 -1.10
CA GLU A 26 -3.88 -10.05 -2.32
C GLU A 26 -3.63 -8.80 -3.17
N LEU A 27 -3.62 -7.61 -2.53
CA LEU A 27 -3.33 -6.36 -3.23
C LEU A 27 -1.94 -6.37 -3.88
N ARG A 28 -0.92 -6.87 -3.18
CA ARG A 28 0.43 -7.02 -3.73
C ARG A 28 0.45 -7.94 -4.96
N LYS A 29 -0.20 -9.10 -4.91
CA LYS A 29 -0.29 -10.02 -6.07
C LYS A 29 -0.93 -9.35 -7.29
N ARG A 30 -1.98 -8.55 -7.08
CA ARG A 30 -2.60 -7.79 -8.18
C ARG A 30 -1.66 -6.73 -8.76
N LEU A 31 -0.92 -6.02 -7.92
CA LEU A 31 0.10 -5.05 -8.38
C LEU A 31 1.24 -5.74 -9.15
N GLU A 32 1.63 -6.95 -8.75
CA GLU A 32 2.59 -7.77 -9.49
C GLU A 32 2.08 -8.10 -10.90
N HIS A 33 0.81 -8.50 -11.03
CA HIS A 33 0.19 -8.76 -12.34
C HIS A 33 0.11 -7.51 -13.24
N MET A 34 -0.06 -6.33 -12.64
CA MET A 34 -0.07 -5.04 -13.36
C MET A 34 1.33 -4.48 -13.64
N ARG A 35 2.40 -5.19 -13.28
CA ARG A 35 3.80 -4.72 -13.38
C ARG A 35 4.10 -3.46 -12.55
N LEU A 36 3.28 -3.16 -11.55
CA LEU A 36 3.46 -2.02 -10.65
C LEU A 36 4.26 -2.39 -9.38
N HIS A 37 4.71 -3.63 -9.25
CA HIS A 37 5.49 -4.10 -8.09
C HIS A 37 6.77 -3.29 -7.85
N GLY A 38 7.38 -2.73 -8.90
CA GLY A 38 8.57 -1.86 -8.79
C GLY A 38 8.31 -0.55 -8.05
N HIS A 39 7.05 -0.11 -7.99
CA HIS A 39 6.65 1.07 -7.21
C HIS A 39 6.39 0.73 -5.74
N ILE A 40 6.38 -0.54 -5.34
CA ILE A 40 6.14 -0.90 -3.93
C ILE A 40 7.38 -0.57 -3.12
N VAL A 41 7.30 0.51 -2.36
CA VAL A 41 8.41 1.01 -1.53
C VAL A 41 8.36 0.45 -0.11
N GLY A 42 7.26 -0.17 0.31
CA GLY A 42 7.16 -0.83 1.60
C GLY A 42 6.01 -1.81 1.69
N PHE A 43 6.22 -2.90 2.42
CA PHE A 43 5.23 -3.94 2.64
C PHE A 43 5.28 -4.40 4.09
N GLU A 44 4.31 -3.96 4.90
CA GLU A 44 4.39 -4.10 6.36
C GLU A 44 3.16 -4.78 6.96
N THR A 45 3.42 -5.66 7.92
CA THR A 45 2.38 -6.17 8.81
C THR A 45 2.27 -5.24 10.01
N VAL A 46 1.11 -4.62 10.13
CA VAL A 46 0.75 -3.79 11.28
C VAL A 46 -0.61 -4.26 11.78
N ASP A 47 -0.87 -4.05 13.06
CA ASP A 47 -2.20 -4.24 13.62
C ASP A 47 -3.15 -3.10 13.16
N LYS A 48 -4.42 -3.14 13.56
CA LYS A 48 -5.39 -2.09 13.29
C LYS A 48 -4.86 -0.76 13.83
N MET A 49 -4.76 0.22 12.93
CA MET A 49 -4.30 1.57 13.24
C MET A 49 -5.47 2.55 13.26
N THR A 50 -5.36 3.56 14.11
CA THR A 50 -6.20 4.77 14.02
C THR A 50 -5.76 5.63 12.83
N ASP A 51 -6.62 6.54 12.37
CA ASP A 51 -6.28 7.44 11.27
C ASP A 51 -5.01 8.26 11.55
N ASN A 52 -4.80 8.70 12.79
CA ASN A 52 -3.59 9.41 13.19
C ASN A 52 -2.32 8.54 13.08
N GLN A 53 -2.42 7.25 13.40
CA GLN A 53 -1.32 6.30 13.24
C GLN A 53 -1.03 6.01 11.76
N VAL A 54 -2.08 5.92 10.93
CA VAL A 54 -1.94 5.83 9.46
C VAL A 54 -1.19 7.06 8.93
N VAL A 55 -1.60 8.26 9.32
CA VAL A 55 -0.93 9.51 8.92
C VAL A 55 0.53 9.50 9.38
N ALA A 56 0.81 9.20 10.65
CA ALA A 56 2.17 9.15 11.17
C ALA A 56 3.06 8.17 10.37
N LYS A 57 2.53 7.01 10.01
CA LYS A 57 3.22 5.99 9.19
C LYS A 57 3.55 6.51 7.79
N VAL A 58 2.58 7.16 7.14
CA VAL A 58 2.78 7.76 5.80
C VAL A 58 3.86 8.85 5.89
N ARG A 59 3.81 9.72 6.89
CA ARG A 59 4.83 10.76 7.12
C ARG A 59 6.22 10.16 7.32
N GLN A 60 6.33 9.11 8.15
CA GLN A 60 7.61 8.42 8.39
C GLN A 60 8.24 7.86 7.10
N ARG A 61 7.42 7.39 6.15
CA ARG A 61 7.91 6.77 4.90
C ARG A 61 8.23 7.79 3.81
N PHE A 62 7.45 8.87 3.71
CA PHE A 62 7.45 9.77 2.54
C PHE A 62 7.86 11.21 2.82
N LEU A 63 7.81 11.68 4.08
CA LEU A 63 8.17 13.05 4.44
C LEU A 63 9.52 13.13 5.17
N LYS A 64 10.51 12.38 4.68
CA LYS A 64 11.90 12.63 5.10
C LYS A 64 12.39 13.96 4.56
#